data_AF-A0A517KYI9-F1
#
_entry.id   AF-A0A517KYI9-F1
#
_cell.length_a   1.000
_cell.length_b   1.000
_cell.length_c   1.000
_cell.angle_alpha   90.00
_cell.angle_beta   90.00
_cell.angle_gamma   90.00
#
_symmetry.space_group_name_H-M   'P 1'
#
loop_
_entity.id
_entity.type
_entity.pdbx_description
1 polymer ?
#
loop_
_entity_poly.entity_id
_entity_poly.type
_entity_poly.pdbx_seq_one_letter_code
_entity_poly.pdbx_strand_id
1 'polypeptide(L)'
;MLYLDAPVDAGFSYSEIVDGVLDLTTQDIYLGLQKEDGFTPNATHIPGRLPAQDPLKTANTTDTNVRTLWNAVQLWTIEFPHHPSIDKISVWTNSYGGYTATSFLSYCFSQNEKIVNGTIPSNEAKKIVPDNLGLTNACVDIVEQGKGSIDYAYNNTYNLSMLSETGYKLAMQAFSGPGGCKELTLHCRDAASKFDPFGFGNNDAVDKACHNAVGICQPLTMIPELHANRSSYDIAHLVPDPQPGYNALGYFNEAAIQQALGVPLNFTYTPNVVAMNFFATGDPVRQDKSHLERLLNGGVKVAMVYGDRDSRCNWMGAEDLAIDLVWADADKFKASGYEKIVTSAAYTGGVVRQRGNFSFSRVYDAGHAVGAYQPETVYAIFMRSMFGTDVATGRVLASAYSSKGSQSSKDIKNKLPDSPRGRCNIWQMQQTCTQEQIAALKSGKAWVANSEVLRPASSAGAMALTVLR
;
A
#
# COMPACT_ATOMS: atom_id res chain seq x y z
N MET A 1 -2.94 7.47 -18.26
CA MET A 1 -2.91 6.73 -16.98
C MET A 1 -4.33 6.33 -16.65
N LEU A 2 -4.53 5.13 -16.14
CA LEU A 2 -5.83 4.62 -15.71
C LEU A 2 -5.77 4.43 -14.19
N TYR A 3 -6.74 4.99 -13.47
CA TYR A 3 -6.93 4.75 -12.04
C TYR A 3 -8.13 3.83 -11.88
N LEU A 4 -7.96 2.75 -11.13
CA LEU A 4 -9.01 1.76 -10.87
C LEU A 4 -9.26 1.70 -9.37
N ASP A 5 -10.48 1.97 -8.97
CA ASP A 5 -10.92 1.71 -7.61
C ASP A 5 -11.18 0.21 -7.46
N ALA A 6 -10.41 -0.45 -6.61
CA ALA A 6 -10.52 -1.89 -6.37
C ALA A 6 -10.09 -2.24 -4.93
N PRO A 7 -10.66 -3.30 -4.33
CA PRO A 7 -11.67 -4.22 -4.88
C PRO A 7 -13.08 -3.59 -4.99
N VAL A 8 -14.07 -4.39 -5.38
CA VAL A 8 -15.49 -4.01 -5.31
C VAL A 8 -15.81 -3.43 -3.92
N ASP A 9 -16.61 -2.37 -3.88
CA ASP A 9 -16.96 -1.55 -2.70
C ASP A 9 -15.88 -0.55 -2.23
N ALA A 10 -14.70 -0.51 -2.85
CA ALA A 10 -13.70 0.55 -2.63
C ALA A 10 -13.92 1.76 -3.55
N GLY A 11 -13.72 2.96 -3.03
CA GLY A 11 -13.84 4.22 -3.78
C GLY A 11 -15.23 4.41 -4.36
N PHE A 12 -15.33 4.43 -5.69
CA PHE A 12 -16.56 4.43 -6.46
C PHE A 12 -16.93 3.06 -7.07
N SER A 13 -16.17 2.01 -6.82
CA SER A 13 -16.54 0.66 -7.26
C SER A 13 -17.58 0.07 -6.31
N TYR A 14 -18.60 -0.60 -6.84
CA TYR A 14 -19.70 -1.15 -6.05
C TYR A 14 -20.26 -2.43 -6.65
N SER A 15 -20.81 -3.29 -5.80
CA SER A 15 -21.66 -4.42 -6.22
C SER A 15 -23.12 -4.00 -6.41
N GLU A 16 -23.64 -3.25 -5.43
CA GLU A 16 -24.99 -2.72 -5.37
C GLU A 16 -24.95 -1.38 -4.64
N ILE A 17 -25.82 -0.45 -5.04
CA ILE A 17 -25.94 0.89 -4.44
C ILE A 17 -27.15 0.89 -3.53
N VAL A 18 -26.93 1.28 -2.29
CA VAL A 18 -27.96 1.33 -1.25
C VAL A 18 -27.96 2.71 -0.58
N ASP A 19 -29.13 3.14 -0.13
CA ASP A 19 -29.21 4.31 0.74
C ASP A 19 -28.73 3.93 2.14
N GLY A 20 -27.92 4.79 2.74
CA GLY A 20 -27.38 4.54 4.07
C GLY A 20 -26.64 5.73 4.64
N VAL A 21 -25.90 5.45 5.70
CA VAL A 21 -25.14 6.44 6.46
C VAL A 21 -23.71 5.97 6.62
N LEU A 22 -22.76 6.82 6.24
CA LEU A 22 -21.34 6.65 6.56
C LEU A 22 -21.02 7.35 7.89
N ASP A 23 -20.62 6.59 8.90
CA ASP A 23 -20.06 7.14 10.15
C ASP A 23 -18.57 7.40 9.97
N LEU A 24 -18.20 8.67 9.87
CA LEU A 24 -16.81 9.10 9.67
C LEU A 24 -15.90 8.82 10.88
N THR A 25 -16.47 8.51 12.06
CA THR A 25 -15.69 8.19 13.26
C THR A 25 -15.23 6.74 13.29
N THR A 26 -16.00 5.85 12.68
CA THR A 26 -15.72 4.40 12.62
C THR A 26 -15.36 3.93 11.20
N GLN A 27 -15.70 4.73 10.19
CA GLN A 27 -15.76 4.37 8.77
C GLN A 27 -16.77 3.25 8.47
N ASP A 28 -17.69 2.96 9.40
CA ASP A 28 -18.77 1.99 9.20
C ASP A 28 -19.88 2.59 8.32
N ILE A 29 -20.46 1.74 7.48
CA ILE A 29 -21.63 2.07 6.67
C ILE A 29 -22.84 1.35 7.26
N TYR A 30 -23.86 2.11 7.62
CA TYR A 30 -25.13 1.61 8.14
C TYR A 30 -26.20 1.66 7.04
N LEU A 31 -26.73 0.50 6.68
CA LEU A 31 -27.66 0.31 5.57
C LEU A 31 -29.10 0.64 5.96
N GLY A 32 -29.86 1.25 5.04
CA GLY A 32 -31.31 1.42 5.17
C GLY A 32 -31.76 2.39 6.27
N LEU A 33 -30.84 3.07 6.95
CA LEU A 33 -31.19 4.06 7.97
C LEU A 33 -31.83 5.30 7.33
N GLN A 34 -33.05 5.61 7.76
CA GLN A 34 -33.78 6.81 7.41
C GLN A 34 -33.77 7.81 8.56
N LYS A 35 -34.08 9.07 8.25
CA LYS A 35 -34.22 10.14 9.25
C LYS A 35 -35.30 9.80 10.32
N GLU A 36 -36.24 8.93 9.97
CA GLU A 36 -37.32 8.44 10.82
C GLU A 36 -36.85 7.44 11.89
N ASP A 37 -35.68 6.81 11.71
CA ASP A 37 -35.09 5.86 12.67
C ASP A 37 -34.36 6.55 13.84
N GLY A 38 -34.62 7.85 14.04
CA GLY A 38 -33.93 8.68 15.04
C GLY A 38 -32.53 9.13 14.62
N PHE A 39 -32.11 8.77 13.41
CA PHE A 39 -30.84 9.19 12.85
C PHE A 39 -30.87 10.67 12.42
N THR A 40 -30.03 11.49 13.03
CA THR A 40 -29.90 12.92 12.68
C THR A 40 -28.57 13.14 11.95
N PRO A 41 -28.59 13.47 10.64
CA PRO A 41 -27.38 13.82 9.90
C PRO A 41 -26.60 14.92 10.63
N ASN A 42 -25.29 14.71 10.78
CA ASN A 42 -24.41 15.66 11.41
C ASN A 42 -23.01 15.59 10.77
N ALA A 43 -22.05 16.32 11.32
CA ALA A 43 -20.68 16.35 10.78
C ALA A 43 -19.93 14.99 10.87
N THR A 44 -20.45 14.02 11.63
CA THR A 44 -19.83 12.70 11.80
C THR A 44 -20.58 11.59 11.08
N HIS A 45 -21.84 11.80 10.70
CA HIS A 45 -22.63 10.78 10.02
C HIS A 45 -23.24 11.37 8.74
N ILE A 46 -22.72 10.89 7.61
CA ILE A 46 -23.01 11.42 6.28
C ILE A 46 -24.03 10.49 5.60
N PRO A 47 -25.30 10.91 5.45
CA PRO A 47 -26.24 10.16 4.63
C PRO A 47 -25.82 10.22 3.17
N GLY A 48 -26.01 9.12 2.45
CA GLY A 48 -25.59 9.04 1.06
C GLY A 48 -26.04 7.75 0.39
N ARG A 49 -25.66 7.64 -0.88
CA ARG A 49 -25.77 6.41 -1.66
C ARG A 49 -24.42 5.70 -1.54
N LEU A 50 -24.40 4.50 -0.97
CA LEU A 50 -23.19 3.81 -0.53
C LEU A 50 -23.15 2.40 -1.13
N PRO A 51 -21.99 1.72 -1.14
CA PRO A 51 -21.91 0.32 -1.53
C PRO A 51 -22.57 -0.61 -0.50
N ALA A 52 -23.22 -1.68 -0.95
CA ALA A 52 -24.05 -2.60 -0.16
C ALA A 52 -23.37 -3.36 1.00
N GLN A 53 -22.05 -3.23 1.18
CA GLN A 53 -21.29 -3.86 2.28
C GLN A 53 -21.50 -5.38 2.41
N ASP A 54 -21.80 -6.08 1.31
CA ASP A 54 -22.02 -7.53 1.33
C ASP A 54 -20.67 -8.26 1.28
N PRO A 55 -20.25 -8.95 2.36
CA PRO A 55 -18.96 -9.62 2.41
C PRO A 55 -18.84 -10.75 1.38
N LEU A 56 -19.94 -11.25 0.81
CA LEU A 56 -19.92 -12.27 -0.24
C LEU A 56 -19.78 -11.68 -1.66
N LYS A 57 -19.96 -10.37 -1.81
CA LYS A 57 -19.86 -9.67 -3.11
C LYS A 57 -18.59 -8.83 -3.27
N THR A 58 -17.75 -8.78 -2.25
CA THR A 58 -16.42 -8.17 -2.34
C THR A 58 -15.30 -9.21 -2.20
N ALA A 59 -14.09 -8.84 -2.64
CA ALA A 59 -12.94 -9.73 -2.55
C ALA A 59 -12.56 -9.98 -1.08
N ASN A 60 -12.09 -11.19 -0.80
CA ASN A 60 -11.58 -11.62 0.49
C ASN A 60 -10.10 -11.96 0.47
N THR A 61 -9.49 -12.05 -0.70
CA THR A 61 -8.06 -12.28 -0.89
C THR A 61 -7.56 -11.42 -2.06
N THR A 62 -6.25 -11.17 -2.09
CA THR A 62 -5.58 -10.55 -3.23
C THR A 62 -5.82 -11.38 -4.49
N ASP A 63 -5.75 -12.71 -4.40
CA ASP A 63 -5.98 -13.61 -5.53
C ASP A 63 -7.40 -13.45 -6.12
N THR A 64 -8.43 -13.37 -5.29
CA THR A 64 -9.80 -13.10 -5.77
C THR A 64 -9.88 -11.72 -6.41
N ASN A 65 -9.26 -10.69 -5.81
CA ASN A 65 -9.25 -9.34 -6.37
C ASN A 65 -8.56 -9.25 -7.75
N VAL A 66 -7.41 -9.90 -7.94
CA VAL A 66 -6.66 -9.80 -9.21
C VAL A 66 -7.38 -10.44 -10.39
N ARG A 67 -8.27 -11.41 -10.14
CA ARG A 67 -9.16 -11.98 -11.18
C ARG A 67 -10.16 -10.94 -11.67
N THR A 68 -10.76 -10.20 -10.75
CA THR A 68 -11.66 -9.08 -11.08
C THR A 68 -10.92 -7.97 -11.82
N LEU A 69 -9.71 -7.61 -11.36
CA LEU A 69 -8.85 -6.64 -12.06
C LEU A 69 -8.49 -7.09 -13.47
N TRP A 70 -8.16 -8.37 -13.66
CA TRP A 70 -7.86 -8.91 -14.99
C TRP A 70 -9.05 -8.82 -15.93
N ASN A 71 -10.25 -9.17 -15.46
CA ASN A 71 -11.48 -8.99 -16.23
C ASN A 71 -11.75 -7.52 -16.57
N ALA A 72 -11.55 -6.60 -15.62
CA ALA A 72 -11.71 -5.17 -15.86
C ALA A 72 -10.72 -4.65 -16.91
N VAL A 73 -9.47 -5.12 -16.90
CA VAL A 73 -8.48 -4.76 -17.92
C VAL A 73 -8.80 -5.40 -19.27
N GLN A 74 -9.29 -6.64 -19.32
CA GLN A 74 -9.78 -7.24 -20.57
C GLN A 74 -10.87 -6.37 -21.21
N LEU A 75 -11.89 -5.98 -20.42
CA LEU A 75 -12.95 -5.09 -20.88
C LEU A 75 -12.41 -3.73 -21.35
N TRP A 76 -11.48 -3.14 -20.59
CA TRP A 76 -10.82 -1.90 -21.01
C TRP A 76 -10.14 -2.03 -22.37
N THR A 77 -9.47 -3.15 -22.66
CA THR A 77 -8.83 -3.36 -23.96
C THR A 77 -9.82 -3.55 -25.12
N ILE A 78 -11.06 -3.94 -24.82
CA ILE A 78 -12.15 -4.11 -25.78
C ILE A 78 -12.83 -2.78 -26.06
N GLU A 79 -13.16 -2.02 -25.01
CA GLU A 79 -13.89 -0.75 -25.10
C GLU A 79 -13.01 0.42 -25.57
N PHE A 80 -11.69 0.34 -25.34
CA PHE A 80 -10.73 1.38 -25.74
C PHE A 80 -9.67 0.86 -26.74
N PRO A 81 -10.08 0.27 -27.89
CA PRO A 81 -9.17 -0.42 -28.81
C PRO A 81 -8.17 0.52 -29.52
N HIS A 82 -8.42 1.83 -29.49
CA HIS A 82 -7.59 2.84 -30.14
C HIS A 82 -6.37 3.26 -29.32
N HIS A 83 -6.24 2.82 -28.07
CA HIS A 83 -5.08 3.18 -27.26
C HIS A 83 -3.82 2.51 -27.83
N PRO A 84 -2.75 3.25 -28.13
CA PRO A 84 -1.48 2.65 -28.55
C PRO A 84 -0.98 1.67 -27.50
N SER A 85 -0.52 0.48 -27.93
CA SER A 85 -0.02 -0.57 -27.03
C SER A 85 -1.02 -0.95 -25.92
N ILE A 86 -2.31 -1.00 -26.23
CA ILE A 86 -3.40 -1.33 -25.28
C ILE A 86 -3.20 -2.66 -24.55
N ASP A 87 -2.48 -3.60 -25.17
CA ASP A 87 -2.13 -4.89 -24.59
C ASP A 87 -0.94 -4.82 -23.62
N LYS A 88 -0.14 -3.76 -23.67
CA LYS A 88 1.08 -3.60 -22.88
C LYS A 88 0.82 -2.71 -21.67
N ILE A 89 0.87 -3.30 -20.48
CA ILE A 89 0.47 -2.62 -19.24
C ILE A 89 1.65 -2.33 -18.33
N SER A 90 1.58 -1.19 -17.66
CA SER A 90 2.48 -0.80 -16.58
C SER A 90 1.65 -0.51 -15.34
N VAL A 91 2.06 -1.02 -14.20
CA VAL A 91 1.32 -0.91 -12.94
C VAL A 91 2.20 -0.22 -11.90
N TRP A 92 1.67 0.82 -11.28
CA TRP A 92 2.33 1.56 -10.21
C TRP A 92 1.39 1.61 -9.01
N THR A 93 1.87 1.15 -7.86
CA THR A 93 1.06 1.03 -6.64
C THR A 93 1.85 1.38 -5.39
N ASN A 94 1.10 1.64 -4.31
CA ASN A 94 1.64 1.97 -3.00
C ASN A 94 1.16 0.99 -1.93
N SER A 95 1.94 0.78 -0.85
CA SER A 95 1.48 0.05 0.34
C SER A 95 1.01 -1.38 0.03
N TYR A 96 -0.22 -1.74 0.44
CA TYR A 96 -0.91 -2.99 0.12
C TYR A 96 -0.95 -3.30 -1.38
N GLY A 97 -0.93 -2.27 -2.21
CA GLY A 97 -0.88 -2.42 -3.65
C GLY A 97 0.38 -3.14 -4.14
N GLY A 98 1.40 -3.35 -3.31
CA GLY A 98 2.51 -4.25 -3.61
C GLY A 98 2.06 -5.69 -3.83
N TYR A 99 1.30 -6.25 -2.87
CA TYR A 99 0.67 -7.56 -2.99
C TYR A 99 -0.21 -7.65 -4.25
N THR A 100 -1.09 -6.65 -4.43
CA THR A 100 -2.02 -6.64 -5.56
C THR A 100 -1.29 -6.54 -6.90
N ALA A 101 -0.29 -5.67 -7.05
CA ALA A 101 0.37 -5.45 -8.32
C ALA A 101 1.27 -6.62 -8.73
N THR A 102 2.02 -7.21 -7.78
CA THR A 102 2.87 -8.38 -8.08
C THR A 102 2.00 -9.58 -8.45
N SER A 103 0.94 -9.86 -7.68
CA SER A 103 -0.02 -10.93 -7.97
C SER A 103 -0.74 -10.70 -9.30
N PHE A 104 -1.21 -9.47 -9.57
CA PHE A 104 -1.94 -9.14 -10.80
C PHE A 104 -1.11 -9.36 -12.06
N LEU A 105 0.13 -8.84 -12.11
CA LEU A 105 0.98 -9.03 -13.29
C LEU A 105 1.43 -10.48 -13.44
N SER A 106 1.66 -11.21 -12.34
CA SER A 106 1.93 -12.65 -12.36
C SER A 106 0.73 -13.44 -12.88
N TYR A 107 -0.49 -13.06 -12.48
CA TYR A 107 -1.73 -13.64 -12.99
C TYR A 107 -1.91 -13.40 -14.48
N CYS A 108 -1.51 -12.22 -14.99
CA CYS A 108 -1.50 -11.93 -16.43
C CYS A 108 -0.60 -12.91 -17.20
N PHE A 109 0.59 -13.27 -16.67
CA PHE A 109 1.41 -14.31 -17.29
C PHE A 109 0.70 -15.67 -17.34
N SER A 110 0.08 -16.10 -16.24
CA SER A 110 -0.70 -17.34 -16.22
C SER A 110 -1.85 -17.34 -17.24
N GLN A 111 -2.58 -16.22 -17.39
CA GLN A 111 -3.65 -16.15 -18.38
C GLN A 111 -3.11 -16.10 -19.81
N ASN A 112 -1.99 -15.41 -20.04
CA ASN A 112 -1.34 -15.40 -21.35
C ASN A 112 -0.89 -16.80 -21.79
N GLU A 113 -0.34 -17.60 -20.88
CA GLU A 113 0.04 -18.99 -21.15
C GLU A 113 -1.18 -19.81 -21.57
N LYS A 114 -2.32 -19.65 -20.87
CA LYS A 114 -3.59 -20.29 -21.20
C LYS A 114 -4.19 -19.82 -22.53
N ILE A 115 -4.03 -18.56 -22.89
CA ILE A 115 -4.47 -18.03 -24.19
C ILE A 115 -3.61 -18.62 -25.31
N VAL A 116 -2.28 -18.65 -25.13
CA VAL A 116 -1.33 -19.17 -26.14
C VAL A 116 -1.52 -20.66 -26.38
N ASN A 117 -1.79 -21.44 -25.33
CA ASN A 117 -2.00 -22.89 -25.46
C ASN A 117 -3.45 -23.28 -25.82
N GLY A 118 -4.36 -22.30 -25.96
CA GLY A 118 -5.74 -22.51 -26.36
C GLY A 118 -6.71 -22.95 -25.24
N THR A 119 -6.26 -22.99 -23.97
CA THR A 119 -7.13 -23.25 -22.82
C THR A 119 -8.16 -22.12 -22.62
N ILE A 120 -7.75 -20.87 -22.85
CA ILE A 120 -8.67 -19.73 -22.96
C ILE A 120 -8.78 -19.40 -24.45
N PRO A 121 -9.97 -19.48 -25.06
CA PRO A 121 -10.16 -19.14 -26.45
C PRO A 121 -9.75 -17.70 -26.76
N SER A 122 -9.00 -17.49 -27.85
CA SER A 122 -8.49 -16.16 -28.24
C SER A 122 -9.57 -15.13 -28.59
N ASN A 123 -10.81 -15.57 -28.81
CA ASN A 123 -11.98 -14.72 -29.00
C ASN A 123 -12.65 -14.31 -27.67
N GLU A 124 -12.31 -14.94 -26.56
CA GLU A 124 -12.83 -14.61 -25.22
C GLU A 124 -11.90 -13.68 -24.45
N ALA A 125 -10.58 -13.78 -24.66
CA ALA A 125 -9.60 -12.93 -24.01
C ALA A 125 -8.39 -12.65 -24.89
N LYS A 126 -7.81 -11.45 -24.71
CA LYS A 126 -6.56 -11.04 -25.35
C LYS A 126 -5.40 -11.17 -24.38
N LYS A 127 -4.20 -11.36 -24.94
CA LYS A 127 -2.98 -11.31 -24.14
C LYS A 127 -2.80 -9.91 -23.55
N ILE A 128 -2.40 -9.85 -22.28
CA ILE A 128 -1.99 -8.62 -21.60
C ILE A 128 -0.51 -8.78 -21.27
N VAL A 129 0.35 -7.96 -21.83
CA VAL A 129 1.81 -7.99 -21.69
C VAL A 129 2.24 -7.07 -20.53
N PRO A 130 2.67 -7.62 -19.38
CA PRO A 130 3.31 -6.83 -18.33
C PRO A 130 4.61 -6.20 -18.84
N ASP A 131 4.79 -4.90 -18.63
CA ASP A 131 6.00 -4.18 -19.09
C ASP A 131 6.80 -3.51 -17.97
N ASN A 132 6.09 -2.88 -17.03
CA ASN A 132 6.70 -2.16 -15.94
C ASN A 132 5.87 -2.32 -14.66
N LEU A 133 6.57 -2.44 -13.55
CA LEU A 133 6.04 -2.47 -12.19
C LEU A 133 6.78 -1.43 -11.36
N GLY A 134 6.07 -0.43 -10.86
CA GLY A 134 6.56 0.48 -9.83
C GLY A 134 5.92 0.19 -8.49
N LEU A 135 6.75 0.07 -7.46
CA LEU A 135 6.35 -0.23 -6.10
C LEU A 135 6.80 0.90 -5.18
N THR A 136 5.88 1.76 -4.77
CA THR A 136 6.19 2.83 -3.81
C THR A 136 5.85 2.40 -2.39
N ASN A 137 6.83 2.39 -1.47
CA ASN A 137 6.62 1.96 -0.07
C ASN A 137 5.69 0.73 0.05
N ALA A 138 5.96 -0.27 -0.79
CA ALA A 138 5.04 -1.38 -1.00
C ALA A 138 5.33 -2.53 -0.02
N CYS A 139 4.27 -3.16 0.46
CA CYS A 139 4.35 -4.41 1.19
C CYS A 139 4.20 -5.56 0.19
N VAL A 140 5.11 -6.53 0.23
CA VAL A 140 5.26 -7.59 -0.78
C VAL A 140 5.46 -8.96 -0.13
N ASP A 141 6.34 -9.06 0.87
CA ASP A 141 6.58 -10.31 1.59
C ASP A 141 7.02 -10.03 3.04
N ILE A 142 6.15 -10.38 4.00
CA ILE A 142 6.44 -10.16 5.42
C ILE A 142 7.58 -11.05 5.96
N VAL A 143 7.85 -12.20 5.34
CA VAL A 143 8.95 -13.08 5.73
C VAL A 143 10.29 -12.42 5.46
N GLU A 144 10.38 -11.65 4.36
CA GLU A 144 11.60 -10.91 4.00
C GLU A 144 11.64 -9.53 4.66
N GLN A 145 10.52 -8.82 4.69
CA GLN A 145 10.49 -7.43 5.14
C GLN A 145 10.34 -7.28 6.66
N GLY A 146 9.79 -8.28 7.36
CA GLY A 146 9.38 -8.18 8.76
C GLY A 146 10.54 -7.88 9.72
N LYS A 147 11.71 -8.49 9.49
CA LYS A 147 12.93 -8.16 10.25
C LYS A 147 13.31 -6.69 10.07
N GLY A 148 13.23 -6.18 8.84
CA GLY A 148 13.54 -4.80 8.51
C GLY A 148 12.72 -3.80 9.32
N SER A 149 11.45 -4.08 9.61
CA SER A 149 10.60 -3.23 10.48
C SER A 149 11.13 -3.12 11.91
N ILE A 150 11.65 -4.23 12.45
CA ILE A 150 12.21 -4.28 13.80
C ILE A 150 13.56 -3.56 13.84
N ASP A 151 14.43 -3.84 12.87
CA ASP A 151 15.72 -3.17 12.71
C ASP A 151 15.54 -1.66 12.54
N TYR A 152 14.60 -1.24 11.69
CA TYR A 152 14.32 0.17 11.42
C TYR A 152 13.81 0.89 12.67
N ALA A 153 12.95 0.23 13.46
CA ALA A 153 12.45 0.81 14.70
C ALA A 153 13.53 0.96 15.78
N TYR A 154 14.55 0.09 15.77
CA TYR A 154 15.66 0.14 16.72
C TYR A 154 16.81 1.04 16.27
N ASN A 155 17.16 1.03 14.98
CA ASN A 155 18.33 1.71 14.43
C ASN A 155 18.10 2.16 12.98
N ASN A 156 17.36 3.25 12.79
CA ASN A 156 17.20 3.92 11.49
C ASN A 156 18.25 5.01 11.23
N THR A 157 18.19 5.55 10.02
CA THR A 157 19.08 6.58 9.48
C THR A 157 18.80 8.00 9.97
N TYR A 158 17.85 8.16 10.89
CA TYR A 158 17.48 9.44 11.51
C TYR A 158 17.99 9.57 12.95
N ASN A 159 18.78 8.60 13.43
CA ASN A 159 19.24 8.51 14.82
C ASN A 159 18.08 8.53 15.84
N LEU A 160 16.92 7.98 15.46
CA LEU A 160 15.75 7.85 16.31
C LEU A 160 15.58 6.39 16.72
N SER A 161 15.74 6.08 18.01
CA SER A 161 15.39 4.75 18.53
C SER A 161 13.97 4.76 19.08
N MET A 162 13.12 3.88 18.56
CA MET A 162 11.73 3.71 18.99
C MET A 162 11.54 2.45 19.86
N LEU A 163 12.59 1.64 19.98
CA LEU A 163 12.65 0.47 20.85
C LEU A 163 13.83 0.58 21.83
N SER A 164 13.67 -0.01 23.01
CA SER A 164 14.80 -0.35 23.88
C SER A 164 15.49 -1.63 23.39
N GLU A 165 16.68 -1.93 23.88
CA GLU A 165 17.37 -3.20 23.56
C GLU A 165 16.51 -4.42 23.93
N THR A 166 15.82 -4.38 25.07
CA THR A 166 14.87 -5.42 25.49
C THR A 166 13.68 -5.49 24.53
N GLY A 167 13.12 -4.35 24.12
CA GLY A 167 12.03 -4.29 23.16
C GLY A 167 12.42 -4.89 21.81
N TYR A 168 13.63 -4.58 21.31
CA TYR A 168 14.18 -5.18 20.10
C TYR A 168 14.31 -6.70 20.21
N LYS A 169 14.86 -7.22 21.32
CA LYS A 169 14.98 -8.67 21.55
C LYS A 169 13.62 -9.37 21.57
N LEU A 170 12.63 -8.78 22.23
CA LEU A 170 11.26 -9.32 22.28
C LEU A 170 10.59 -9.29 20.90
N ALA A 171 10.73 -8.20 20.15
CA ALA A 171 10.19 -8.10 18.79
C ALA A 171 10.85 -9.12 17.84
N MET A 172 12.17 -9.29 17.94
CA MET A 172 12.89 -10.32 17.18
C MET A 172 12.45 -11.74 17.56
N GLN A 173 12.16 -12.00 18.83
CA GLN A 173 11.59 -13.28 19.27
C GLN A 173 10.17 -13.48 18.73
N ALA A 174 9.31 -12.46 18.77
CA ALA A 174 7.97 -12.52 18.19
C ALA A 174 7.99 -12.73 16.67
N PHE A 175 9.05 -12.30 15.98
CA PHE A 175 9.21 -12.52 14.55
C PHE A 175 9.81 -13.89 14.21
N SER A 176 10.98 -14.21 14.77
CA SER A 176 11.80 -15.38 14.37
C SER A 176 11.82 -16.53 15.36
N GLY A 177 11.24 -16.38 16.56
CA GLY A 177 11.16 -17.44 17.55
C GLY A 177 10.12 -18.51 17.19
N PRO A 178 10.09 -19.63 17.93
CA PRO A 178 9.07 -20.66 17.77
C PRO A 178 7.66 -20.09 17.94
N GLY A 179 6.76 -20.37 17.00
CA GLY A 179 5.42 -19.79 16.93
C GLY A 179 5.40 -18.30 16.60
N GLY A 180 6.52 -17.73 16.14
CA GLY A 180 6.63 -16.35 15.71
C GLY A 180 6.04 -16.11 14.32
N CYS A 181 5.94 -14.83 13.95
CA CYS A 181 5.36 -14.37 12.69
C CYS A 181 5.90 -15.13 11.47
N LYS A 182 7.23 -15.34 11.37
CA LYS A 182 7.85 -16.02 10.23
C LYS A 182 7.41 -17.48 10.11
N GLU A 183 7.45 -18.24 11.20
CA GLU A 183 7.06 -19.66 11.19
C GLU A 183 5.58 -19.83 10.87
N LEU A 184 4.72 -19.04 11.52
CA LEU A 184 3.27 -19.09 11.30
C LEU A 184 2.90 -18.68 9.87
N THR A 185 3.61 -17.70 9.30
CA THR A 185 3.43 -17.31 7.89
C THR A 185 3.80 -18.45 6.94
N LEU A 186 4.95 -19.11 7.16
CA LEU A 186 5.36 -20.25 6.34
C LEU A 186 4.39 -21.43 6.46
N HIS A 187 3.85 -21.69 7.67
CA HIS A 187 2.83 -22.71 7.88
C HIS A 187 1.52 -22.39 7.14
N CYS A 188 1.06 -21.12 7.22
CA CYS A 188 -0.08 -20.64 6.45
C CYS A 188 0.12 -20.86 4.94
N ARG A 189 1.29 -20.45 4.40
CA ARG A 189 1.59 -20.61 2.97
C ARG A 189 1.66 -22.08 2.54
N ASP A 190 2.25 -22.95 3.35
CA ASP A 190 2.28 -24.40 3.08
C ASP A 190 0.85 -24.98 3.06
N ALA A 191 0.01 -24.62 4.03
CA ALA A 191 -1.39 -25.05 4.08
C ALA A 191 -2.19 -24.51 2.88
N ALA A 192 -2.04 -23.23 2.54
CA ALA A 192 -2.68 -22.60 1.40
C ALA A 192 -2.29 -23.29 0.08
N SER A 193 -1.00 -23.58 -0.13
CA SER A 193 -0.54 -24.26 -1.34
C SER A 193 -1.16 -25.65 -1.56
N LYS A 194 -1.56 -26.33 -0.47
CA LYS A 194 -2.15 -27.68 -0.51
C LYS A 194 -3.66 -27.66 -0.59
N PHE A 195 -4.29 -26.76 0.15
CA PHE A 195 -5.73 -26.83 0.43
C PHE A 195 -6.53 -25.63 -0.09
N ASP A 196 -5.86 -24.54 -0.49
CA ASP A 196 -6.44 -23.41 -1.23
C ASP A 196 -5.44 -22.87 -2.29
N PRO A 197 -5.03 -23.69 -3.27
CA PRO A 197 -3.97 -23.32 -4.22
C PRO A 197 -4.33 -22.18 -5.17
N PHE A 198 -5.61 -21.80 -5.20
CA PHE A 198 -6.11 -20.70 -6.01
C PHE A 198 -6.32 -19.42 -5.21
N GLY A 199 -6.15 -19.46 -3.88
CA GLY A 199 -6.31 -18.30 -3.01
C GLY A 199 -7.75 -17.80 -2.97
N PHE A 200 -8.76 -18.68 -3.00
CA PHE A 200 -10.16 -18.26 -2.91
C PHE A 200 -10.57 -17.83 -1.50
N GLY A 201 -9.80 -18.18 -0.47
CA GLY A 201 -10.13 -17.85 0.92
C GLY A 201 -11.44 -18.51 1.37
N ASN A 202 -11.62 -19.78 1.02
CA ASN A 202 -12.82 -20.58 1.30
C ASN A 202 -12.49 -21.90 2.02
N ASN A 203 -11.36 -21.94 2.71
CA ASN A 203 -10.92 -23.11 3.48
C ASN A 203 -10.65 -22.68 4.92
N ASP A 204 -11.61 -22.95 5.80
CA ASP A 204 -11.60 -22.50 7.20
C ASP A 204 -10.30 -22.83 7.95
N ALA A 205 -9.69 -23.99 7.67
CA ALA A 205 -8.46 -24.40 8.34
C ALA A 205 -7.25 -23.55 7.87
N VAL A 206 -7.15 -23.30 6.56
CA VAL A 206 -6.13 -22.42 5.98
C VAL A 206 -6.35 -21.00 6.45
N ASP A 207 -7.58 -20.49 6.31
CA ASP A 207 -7.92 -19.11 6.63
C ASP A 207 -7.65 -18.81 8.10
N LYS A 208 -7.98 -19.74 9.01
CA LYS A 208 -7.64 -19.62 10.44
C LYS A 208 -6.12 -19.64 10.69
N ALA A 209 -5.37 -20.50 10.01
CA ALA A 209 -3.90 -20.53 10.17
C ALA A 209 -3.26 -19.21 9.71
N CYS A 210 -3.72 -18.67 8.57
CA CYS A 210 -3.26 -17.41 8.02
C CYS A 210 -3.68 -16.21 8.87
N HIS A 211 -4.93 -16.15 9.30
CA HIS A 211 -5.44 -15.12 10.21
C HIS A 211 -4.62 -15.06 11.51
N ASN A 212 -4.36 -16.22 12.13
CA ASN A 212 -3.53 -16.28 13.33
C ASN A 212 -2.11 -15.75 13.07
N ALA A 213 -1.52 -16.06 11.92
CA ALA A 213 -0.21 -15.53 11.55
C ALA A 213 -0.25 -13.99 11.41
N VAL A 214 -1.26 -13.42 10.73
CA VAL A 214 -1.42 -11.96 10.64
C VAL A 214 -1.51 -11.33 12.03
N GLY A 215 -2.30 -11.91 12.95
CA GLY A 215 -2.43 -11.38 14.31
C GLY A 215 -1.11 -11.26 15.07
N ILE A 216 -0.15 -12.16 14.81
CA ILE A 216 1.20 -12.11 15.39
C ILE A 216 2.12 -11.15 14.61
N CYS A 217 1.99 -11.08 13.29
CA CYS A 217 2.82 -10.24 12.43
C CYS A 217 2.47 -8.74 12.52
N GLN A 218 1.18 -8.40 12.60
CA GLN A 218 0.68 -7.03 12.47
C GLN A 218 1.29 -6.05 13.47
N PRO A 219 1.41 -6.36 14.79
CA PRO A 219 2.03 -5.44 15.75
C PRO A 219 3.47 -5.03 15.39
N LEU A 220 4.22 -5.89 14.70
CA LEU A 220 5.60 -5.60 14.26
C LEU A 220 5.66 -4.46 13.22
N THR A 221 4.54 -4.21 12.53
CA THR A 221 4.40 -3.12 11.55
C THR A 221 3.79 -1.85 12.15
N MET A 222 3.55 -1.83 13.47
CA MET A 222 2.94 -0.72 14.23
C MET A 222 3.83 -0.27 15.40
N ILE A 223 5.12 -0.63 15.37
CA ILE A 223 6.04 -0.36 16.48
C ILE A 223 6.11 1.14 16.83
N PRO A 224 6.17 2.10 15.88
CA PRO A 224 6.21 3.52 16.23
C PRO A 224 5.00 4.00 17.02
N GLU A 225 3.79 3.57 16.67
CA GLU A 225 2.58 3.93 17.40
C GLU A 225 2.59 3.32 18.80
N LEU A 226 2.96 2.04 18.89
CA LEU A 226 2.91 1.26 20.13
C LEU A 226 3.99 1.66 21.15
N HIS A 227 5.14 2.15 20.69
CA HIS A 227 6.31 2.36 21.56
C HIS A 227 6.91 3.77 21.53
N ALA A 228 6.52 4.63 20.58
CA ALA A 228 7.16 5.93 20.40
C ALA A 228 6.19 7.11 20.18
N ASN A 229 4.87 6.88 20.20
CA ASN A 229 3.85 7.91 19.91
C ASN A 229 4.07 8.59 18.55
N ARG A 230 4.50 7.80 17.56
CA ARG A 230 4.83 8.25 16.20
C ARG A 230 4.05 7.48 15.15
N SER A 231 3.84 8.10 14.01
CA SER A 231 3.18 7.47 12.88
C SER A 231 4.08 6.42 12.22
N SER A 232 3.55 5.24 11.91
CA SER A 232 4.22 4.28 11.05
C SER A 232 4.36 4.76 9.62
N TYR A 233 3.55 5.73 9.20
CA TYR A 233 3.59 6.30 7.86
C TYR A 233 4.66 7.39 7.69
N ASP A 234 5.09 8.05 8.77
CA ASP A 234 6.24 8.95 8.79
C ASP A 234 6.75 9.08 10.23
N ILE A 235 7.94 8.54 10.51
CA ILE A 235 8.49 8.57 11.86
C ILE A 235 8.78 9.98 12.37
N ALA A 236 8.81 11.02 11.54
CA ALA A 236 8.93 12.39 12.01
C ALA A 236 7.64 12.89 12.67
N HIS A 237 6.49 12.31 12.31
CA HIS A 237 5.18 12.76 12.76
C HIS A 237 4.78 12.07 14.07
N LEU A 238 4.29 12.86 15.02
CA LEU A 238 3.57 12.34 16.17
C LEU A 238 2.16 11.94 15.74
N VAL A 239 1.55 10.97 16.43
CA VAL A 239 0.13 10.68 16.25
C VAL A 239 -0.74 11.72 16.99
N PRO A 240 -1.90 12.14 16.44
CA PRO A 240 -2.45 11.78 15.13
C PRO A 240 -1.67 12.41 13.96
N ASP A 241 -1.55 11.68 12.84
CA ASP A 241 -0.76 12.08 11.68
C ASP A 241 -1.64 12.79 10.62
N PRO A 242 -1.40 14.08 10.33
CA PRO A 242 -2.20 14.83 9.36
C PRO A 242 -1.73 14.67 7.90
N GLN A 243 -0.74 13.81 7.62
CA GLN A 243 -0.12 13.70 6.30
C GLN A 243 -0.18 12.28 5.72
N PRO A 244 -0.27 12.15 4.38
CA PRO A 244 -0.55 13.22 3.41
C PRO A 244 -1.95 13.82 3.64
N GLY A 245 -2.22 15.01 3.10
CA GLY A 245 -3.50 15.69 3.31
C GLY A 245 -4.69 14.93 2.71
N TYR A 246 -5.78 14.77 3.48
CA TYR A 246 -6.98 14.01 3.10
C TYR A 246 -8.10 14.85 2.46
N ASN A 247 -7.81 16.07 2.01
CA ASN A 247 -8.82 16.98 1.47
C ASN A 247 -9.47 16.48 0.18
N ALA A 248 -8.79 15.60 -0.56
CA ALA A 248 -9.35 14.94 -1.75
C ALA A 248 -10.61 14.11 -1.44
N LEU A 249 -10.74 13.57 -0.22
CA LEU A 249 -11.90 12.77 0.19
C LEU A 249 -13.18 13.60 0.27
N GLY A 250 -13.06 14.85 0.74
CA GLY A 250 -14.16 15.81 0.72
C GLY A 250 -14.51 16.23 -0.69
N TYR A 251 -13.51 16.51 -1.52
CA TYR A 251 -13.69 16.89 -2.92
C TYR A 251 -14.43 15.81 -3.73
N PHE A 252 -14.06 14.53 -3.60
CA PHE A 252 -14.77 13.43 -4.27
C PHE A 252 -16.20 13.20 -3.75
N ASN A 253 -16.53 13.74 -2.58
CA ASN A 253 -17.87 13.70 -2.01
C ASN A 253 -18.69 14.98 -2.25
N GLU A 254 -18.18 15.94 -3.03
CA GLU A 254 -18.99 17.06 -3.50
C GLU A 254 -19.92 16.61 -4.64
N ALA A 255 -21.20 16.98 -4.54
CA ALA A 255 -22.22 16.57 -5.52
C ALA A 255 -21.88 16.98 -6.96
N ALA A 256 -21.31 18.17 -7.15
CA ALA A 256 -20.87 18.66 -8.46
C ALA A 256 -19.75 17.79 -9.05
N ILE A 257 -18.84 17.28 -8.20
CA ILE A 257 -17.73 16.42 -8.63
C ILE A 257 -18.23 15.02 -8.97
N GLN A 258 -19.11 14.45 -8.15
CA GLN A 258 -19.74 13.16 -8.46
C GLN A 258 -20.53 13.21 -9.76
N GLN A 259 -21.30 14.28 -9.97
CA GLN A 259 -22.03 14.50 -11.22
C GLN A 259 -21.08 14.62 -12.42
N ALA A 260 -19.98 15.37 -12.28
CA ALA A 260 -18.99 15.53 -13.35
C ALA A 260 -18.25 14.22 -13.70
N LEU A 261 -18.01 13.36 -12.70
CA LEU A 261 -17.43 12.03 -12.88
C LEU A 261 -18.46 10.99 -13.39
N GLY A 262 -19.75 11.31 -13.35
CA GLY A 262 -20.83 10.38 -13.72
C GLY A 262 -21.00 9.22 -12.74
N VAL A 263 -20.57 9.38 -11.49
CA VAL A 263 -20.63 8.32 -10.48
C VAL A 263 -21.94 8.40 -9.67
N PRO A 264 -22.62 7.27 -9.42
CA PRO A 264 -23.96 7.26 -8.82
C PRO A 264 -23.97 7.18 -7.27
N LEU A 265 -22.80 7.19 -6.62
CA LEU A 265 -22.60 6.93 -5.19
C LEU A 265 -21.55 7.86 -4.55
N ASN A 266 -21.56 7.90 -3.22
CA ASN A 266 -20.56 8.58 -2.40
C ASN A 266 -19.23 7.83 -2.39
N PHE A 267 -18.12 8.59 -2.40
CA PHE A 267 -16.78 8.03 -2.39
C PHE A 267 -16.46 7.45 -1.01
N THR A 268 -16.13 6.15 -0.97
CA THR A 268 -15.75 5.44 0.27
C THR A 268 -14.27 5.07 0.22
N TYR A 269 -13.42 5.81 0.94
CA TYR A 269 -11.97 5.64 0.87
C TYR A 269 -11.49 4.27 1.39
N THR A 270 -11.92 3.89 2.59
CA THR A 270 -11.53 2.63 3.23
C THR A 270 -12.79 1.87 3.66
N PRO A 271 -13.37 1.04 2.79
CA PRO A 271 -14.54 0.23 3.15
C PRO A 271 -14.16 -0.85 4.17
N ASN A 272 -14.76 -0.80 5.36
CA ASN A 272 -14.46 -1.74 6.45
C ASN A 272 -14.75 -3.21 6.07
N VAL A 273 -15.79 -3.48 5.27
CA VAL A 273 -16.10 -4.84 4.80
C VAL A 273 -14.93 -5.49 4.07
N VAL A 274 -14.22 -4.72 3.23
CA VAL A 274 -13.06 -5.20 2.48
C VAL A 274 -11.91 -5.50 3.43
N ALA A 275 -11.58 -4.56 4.32
CA ALA A 275 -10.51 -4.74 5.29
C ALA A 275 -10.74 -5.98 6.17
N MET A 276 -11.98 -6.17 6.64
CA MET A 276 -12.37 -7.32 7.45
C MET A 276 -12.26 -8.64 6.69
N ASN A 277 -12.69 -8.70 5.43
CA ASN A 277 -12.60 -9.91 4.62
C ASN A 277 -11.14 -10.33 4.39
N PHE A 278 -10.27 -9.37 4.03
CA PHE A 278 -8.84 -9.63 3.82
C PHE A 278 -8.14 -10.05 5.13
N PHE A 279 -8.55 -9.48 6.27
CA PHE A 279 -8.02 -9.88 7.57
C PHE A 279 -8.52 -11.26 8.01
N ALA A 280 -9.78 -11.59 7.74
CA ALA A 280 -10.38 -12.88 8.09
C ALA A 280 -9.71 -14.05 7.37
N THR A 281 -9.26 -13.85 6.13
CA THR A 281 -8.52 -14.84 5.35
C THR A 281 -7.01 -14.78 5.61
N GLY A 282 -6.52 -13.80 6.38
CA GLY A 282 -5.10 -13.60 6.58
C GLY A 282 -4.33 -13.28 5.30
N ASP A 283 -4.92 -12.55 4.36
CA ASP A 283 -4.36 -12.30 3.02
C ASP A 283 -2.90 -11.77 3.00
N PRO A 284 -2.47 -10.83 3.87
CA PRO A 284 -1.10 -10.27 3.82
C PRO A 284 0.02 -11.32 3.97
N VAL A 285 -0.24 -12.42 4.69
CA VAL A 285 0.76 -13.49 4.91
C VAL A 285 0.69 -14.59 3.84
N ARG A 286 -0.38 -14.63 3.03
CA ARG A 286 -0.52 -15.61 1.94
C ARG A 286 0.41 -15.28 0.76
N GLN A 287 0.65 -14.00 0.53
CA GLN A 287 1.44 -13.49 -0.59
C GLN A 287 2.94 -13.62 -0.32
N ASP A 288 3.74 -13.89 -1.35
CA ASP A 288 5.20 -14.05 -1.23
C ASP A 288 5.97 -13.41 -2.40
N LYS A 289 7.31 -13.40 -2.27
CA LYS A 289 8.21 -12.81 -3.26
C LYS A 289 8.22 -13.51 -4.64
N SER A 290 7.67 -14.72 -4.78
CA SER A 290 7.77 -15.52 -6.01
C SER A 290 7.09 -14.83 -7.21
N HIS A 291 6.04 -14.05 -6.96
CA HIS A 291 5.41 -13.24 -8.00
C HIS A 291 6.37 -12.20 -8.56
N LEU A 292 7.15 -11.53 -7.69
CA LEU A 292 8.15 -10.55 -8.12
C LEU A 292 9.30 -11.22 -8.88
N GLU A 293 9.75 -12.39 -8.42
CA GLU A 293 10.76 -13.20 -9.12
C GLU A 293 10.29 -13.63 -10.51
N ARG A 294 9.03 -14.07 -10.65
CA ARG A 294 8.44 -14.41 -11.95
C ARG A 294 8.42 -13.20 -12.89
N LEU A 295 8.08 -12.01 -12.38
CA LEU A 295 8.08 -10.77 -13.17
C LEU A 295 9.47 -10.40 -13.68
N LEU A 296 10.48 -10.48 -12.81
CA LEU A 296 11.87 -10.22 -13.19
C LEU A 296 12.37 -11.21 -14.25
N ASN A 297 12.11 -12.51 -14.06
CA ASN A 297 12.49 -13.54 -15.04
C ASN A 297 11.69 -13.42 -16.35
N GLY A 298 10.49 -12.84 -16.31
CA GLY A 298 9.68 -12.48 -17.48
C GLY A 298 10.13 -11.20 -18.19
N GLY A 299 11.20 -10.53 -17.72
CA GLY A 299 11.75 -9.33 -18.34
C GLY A 299 11.05 -8.02 -17.98
N VAL A 300 10.12 -8.04 -17.02
CA VAL A 300 9.40 -6.85 -16.55
C VAL A 300 10.38 -5.85 -15.92
N LYS A 301 10.22 -4.57 -16.23
CA LYS A 301 10.96 -3.49 -15.58
C LYS A 301 10.39 -3.25 -14.19
N VAL A 302 11.20 -3.40 -13.14
CA VAL A 302 10.76 -3.29 -11.75
C VAL A 302 11.52 -2.15 -11.05
N ALA A 303 10.77 -1.17 -10.55
CA ALA A 303 11.29 -0.08 -9.72
C ALA A 303 10.67 -0.14 -8.32
N MET A 304 11.48 -0.52 -7.33
CA MET A 304 11.17 -0.43 -5.92
C MET A 304 11.60 0.95 -5.39
N VAL A 305 10.66 1.75 -4.87
CA VAL A 305 10.86 3.16 -4.50
C VAL A 305 10.36 3.40 -3.09
N TYR A 306 11.27 3.57 -2.13
CA TYR A 306 10.91 3.59 -0.72
C TYR A 306 11.35 4.90 -0.07
N GLY A 307 10.39 5.66 0.45
CA GLY A 307 10.64 6.80 1.32
C GLY A 307 11.26 6.32 2.64
N ASP A 308 12.36 6.96 3.05
CA ASP A 308 13.18 6.48 4.16
C ASP A 308 12.72 6.87 5.56
N ARG A 309 11.59 7.58 5.69
CA ARG A 309 10.87 7.87 6.95
C ARG A 309 9.67 6.94 7.21
N ASP A 310 9.28 6.13 6.23
CA ASP A 310 8.22 5.13 6.41
C ASP A 310 8.72 3.95 7.28
N SER A 311 7.98 3.59 8.32
CA SER A 311 8.24 2.35 9.06
C SER A 311 7.32 1.20 8.63
N ARG A 312 6.16 1.50 8.03
CA ARG A 312 5.08 0.54 7.78
C ARG A 312 5.51 -0.52 6.76
N CYS A 313 5.93 -0.08 5.59
CA CYS A 313 6.55 -0.89 4.55
C CYS A 313 7.94 -0.30 4.28
N ASN A 314 8.81 -0.33 5.29
CA ASN A 314 10.05 0.43 5.33
C ASN A 314 11.10 -0.01 4.28
N TRP A 315 12.01 0.91 3.98
CA TRP A 315 13.06 0.71 2.99
C TRP A 315 14.09 -0.36 3.39
N MET A 316 14.34 -0.61 4.69
CA MET A 316 15.32 -1.61 5.11
C MET A 316 14.82 -3.03 4.82
N GLY A 317 13.56 -3.33 5.16
CA GLY A 317 12.95 -4.61 4.81
C GLY A 317 12.80 -4.78 3.30
N ALA A 318 12.49 -3.71 2.58
CA ALA A 318 12.43 -3.74 1.13
C ALA A 318 13.81 -3.92 0.46
N GLU A 319 14.88 -3.41 1.06
CA GLU A 319 16.27 -3.66 0.64
C GLU A 319 16.62 -5.14 0.84
N ASP A 320 16.28 -5.71 1.99
CA ASP A 320 16.50 -7.13 2.30
C ASP A 320 15.74 -8.03 1.30
N LEU A 321 14.46 -7.73 1.05
CA LEU A 321 13.67 -8.38 0.00
C LEU A 321 14.35 -8.27 -1.37
N ALA A 322 14.75 -7.07 -1.79
CA ALA A 322 15.37 -6.85 -3.11
C ALA A 322 16.68 -7.64 -3.28
N ILE A 323 17.44 -7.82 -2.20
CA ILE A 323 18.69 -8.61 -2.17
C ILE A 323 18.40 -10.12 -2.27
N ASP A 324 17.32 -10.59 -1.64
CA ASP A 324 16.98 -12.00 -1.53
C ASP A 324 16.17 -12.58 -2.71
N LEU A 325 15.76 -11.73 -3.66
CA LEU A 325 15.06 -12.17 -4.87
C LEU A 325 15.95 -13.08 -5.74
N VAL A 326 15.38 -14.19 -6.20
CA VAL A 326 16.02 -15.15 -7.11
C VAL A 326 15.61 -14.89 -8.56
N TRP A 327 16.56 -14.41 -9.36
CA TRP A 327 16.36 -14.13 -10.79
C TRP A 327 17.71 -14.10 -11.53
N ALA A 328 17.66 -14.07 -12.86
CA ALA A 328 18.83 -14.27 -13.72
C ALA A 328 20.07 -13.38 -13.41
N ASP A 329 19.86 -12.15 -12.97
CA ASP A 329 20.92 -11.16 -12.73
C ASP A 329 21.06 -10.78 -11.23
N ALA A 330 20.50 -11.59 -10.31
CA ALA A 330 20.50 -11.35 -8.87
C ALA A 330 21.91 -11.13 -8.28
N ASP A 331 22.89 -11.94 -8.66
CA ASP A 331 24.28 -11.78 -8.15
C ASP A 331 24.92 -10.46 -8.60
N LYS A 332 24.59 -9.99 -9.81
CA LYS A 332 25.08 -8.71 -10.31
C LYS A 332 24.36 -7.54 -9.64
N PHE A 333 23.09 -7.71 -9.29
CA PHE A 333 22.36 -6.73 -8.49
C PHE A 333 22.98 -6.60 -7.09
N LYS A 334 23.22 -7.73 -6.41
CA LYS A 334 23.90 -7.76 -5.09
C LYS A 334 25.30 -7.12 -5.14
N ALA A 335 26.03 -7.30 -6.24
CA ALA A 335 27.33 -6.67 -6.43
C ALA A 335 27.27 -5.17 -6.78
N SER A 336 26.12 -4.65 -7.23
CA SER A 336 25.97 -3.25 -7.62
C SER A 336 25.89 -2.33 -6.39
N GLY A 337 26.53 -1.17 -6.47
CA GLY A 337 26.57 -0.20 -5.36
C GLY A 337 25.46 0.85 -5.45
N TYR A 338 25.26 1.60 -4.38
CA TYR A 338 24.34 2.72 -4.31
C TYR A 338 24.89 3.96 -5.01
N GLU A 339 24.19 4.39 -6.06
CA GLU A 339 24.47 5.60 -6.84
C GLU A 339 23.43 6.69 -6.54
N LYS A 340 23.82 7.96 -6.66
CA LYS A 340 22.91 9.08 -6.38
C LYS A 340 21.82 9.19 -7.43
N ILE A 341 20.58 9.41 -7.00
CA ILE A 341 19.46 9.77 -7.87
C ILE A 341 19.48 11.29 -8.05
N VAL A 342 20.01 11.72 -9.19
CA VAL A 342 20.16 13.14 -9.53
C VAL A 342 18.97 13.58 -10.37
N THR A 343 18.15 14.53 -9.89
CA THR A 343 17.05 15.11 -10.67
C THR A 343 17.47 16.40 -11.36
N SER A 344 18.39 17.15 -10.74
CA SER A 344 19.01 18.36 -11.28
C SER A 344 20.47 18.44 -10.82
N ALA A 345 21.26 19.35 -11.41
CA ALA A 345 22.68 19.48 -11.08
C ALA A 345 22.96 19.75 -9.59
N ALA A 346 21.99 20.34 -8.87
CA ALA A 346 22.14 20.74 -7.47
C ALA A 346 21.41 19.82 -6.48
N TYR A 347 20.59 18.87 -6.95
CA TYR A 347 19.70 18.10 -6.08
C TYR A 347 19.88 16.58 -6.24
N THR A 348 19.99 15.90 -5.10
CA THR A 348 19.97 14.44 -4.98
C THR A 348 18.85 14.05 -4.04
N GLY A 349 17.80 13.42 -4.57
CA GLY A 349 16.62 13.04 -3.80
C GLY A 349 16.68 11.65 -3.17
N GLY A 350 17.76 10.91 -3.40
CA GLY A 350 17.91 9.55 -2.92
C GLY A 350 19.13 8.85 -3.49
N VAL A 351 19.19 7.54 -3.23
CA VAL A 351 20.17 6.63 -3.84
C VAL A 351 19.48 5.41 -4.41
N VAL A 352 20.05 4.86 -5.47
CA VAL A 352 19.57 3.68 -6.16
C VAL A 352 20.65 2.61 -6.26
N ARG A 353 20.27 1.36 -5.98
CA ARG A 353 20.97 0.16 -6.44
C ARG A 353 20.20 -0.37 -7.64
N GLN A 354 20.86 -0.53 -8.78
CA GLN A 354 20.21 -0.97 -10.02
C GLN A 354 21.07 -1.96 -10.77
N ARG A 355 20.41 -2.97 -11.33
CA ARG A 355 20.95 -3.88 -12.33
C ARG A 355 19.91 -4.10 -13.41
N GLY A 356 20.24 -3.73 -14.65
CA GLY A 356 19.33 -3.99 -15.76
C GLY A 356 17.99 -3.29 -15.54
N ASN A 357 16.94 -4.08 -15.72
CA ASN A 357 15.54 -3.72 -15.52
C ASN A 357 15.08 -3.68 -14.06
N PHE A 358 15.94 -4.02 -13.08
CA PHE A 358 15.59 -4.01 -11.65
C PHE A 358 16.33 -2.91 -10.88
N SER A 359 15.58 -2.11 -10.13
CA SER A 359 16.12 -1.05 -9.28
C SER A 359 15.45 -1.03 -7.91
N PHE A 360 16.25 -0.77 -6.87
CA PHE A 360 15.82 -0.44 -5.52
C PHE A 360 16.31 0.96 -5.17
N SER A 361 15.38 1.86 -4.84
CA SER A 361 15.63 3.27 -4.52
C SER A 361 15.24 3.55 -3.08
N ARG A 362 16.19 4.09 -2.31
CA ARG A 362 15.90 4.77 -1.05
C ARG A 362 15.78 6.26 -1.33
N VAL A 363 14.57 6.80 -1.14
CA VAL A 363 14.23 8.21 -1.34
C VAL A 363 14.28 8.94 -0.01
N TYR A 364 15.03 10.03 0.04
CA TYR A 364 15.31 10.78 1.26
C TYR A 364 14.14 11.63 1.72
N ASP A 365 14.04 11.81 3.03
CA ASP A 365 13.10 12.74 3.69
C ASP A 365 11.64 12.50 3.26
N ALA A 366 11.26 11.24 3.07
CA ALA A 366 9.94 10.86 2.58
C ALA A 366 9.28 9.76 3.42
N GLY A 367 8.02 9.95 3.78
CA GLY A 367 7.20 8.93 4.42
C GLY A 367 6.57 7.95 3.43
N HIS A 368 5.50 7.30 3.85
CA HIS A 368 4.83 6.19 3.17
C HIS A 368 4.24 6.57 1.81
N ALA A 369 3.74 7.80 1.67
CA ALA A 369 3.31 8.35 0.39
C ALA A 369 4.48 9.06 -0.30
N VAL A 370 5.54 8.34 -0.67
CA VAL A 370 6.82 8.91 -1.14
C VAL A 370 6.68 9.98 -2.21
N GLY A 371 5.74 9.81 -3.16
CA GLY A 371 5.46 10.81 -4.20
C GLY A 371 4.91 12.14 -3.69
N ALA A 372 4.22 12.16 -2.54
CA ALA A 372 3.73 13.38 -1.91
C ALA A 372 4.86 14.16 -1.22
N TYR A 373 5.88 13.46 -0.70
CA TYR A 373 7.04 14.06 -0.05
C TYR A 373 8.12 14.49 -1.03
N GLN A 374 8.36 13.68 -2.07
CA GLN A 374 9.45 13.84 -3.03
C GLN A 374 8.95 13.73 -4.48
N PRO A 375 8.02 14.61 -4.91
CA PRO A 375 7.36 14.48 -6.21
C PRO A 375 8.32 14.51 -7.40
N GLU A 376 9.32 15.41 -7.38
CA GLU A 376 10.31 15.52 -8.47
C GLU A 376 11.16 14.24 -8.58
N THR A 377 11.63 13.71 -7.45
CA THR A 377 12.45 12.50 -7.40
C THR A 377 11.66 11.28 -7.87
N VAL A 378 10.45 11.08 -7.35
CA VAL A 378 9.62 9.94 -7.72
C VAL A 378 9.20 10.03 -9.18
N TYR A 379 8.88 11.23 -9.69
CA TYR A 379 8.60 11.43 -11.11
C TYR A 379 9.81 11.10 -12.00
N ALA A 380 11.02 11.50 -11.60
CA ALA A 380 12.22 11.14 -12.34
C ALA A 380 12.44 9.62 -12.37
N ILE A 381 12.28 8.92 -11.24
CA ILE A 381 12.36 7.46 -11.18
C ILE A 381 11.29 6.81 -12.06
N PHE A 382 10.04 7.29 -11.97
CA PHE A 382 8.91 6.84 -12.79
C PHE A 382 9.25 6.92 -14.28
N MET A 383 9.62 8.10 -14.76
CA MET A 383 9.95 8.30 -16.17
C MET A 383 11.12 7.41 -16.60
N ARG A 384 12.20 7.37 -15.81
CA ARG A 384 13.40 6.58 -16.16
C ARG A 384 13.12 5.09 -16.25
N SER A 385 12.35 4.56 -15.29
CA SER A 385 11.92 3.16 -15.25
C SER A 385 10.99 2.81 -16.42
N MET A 386 9.99 3.66 -16.69
CA MET A 386 9.05 3.48 -17.80
C MET A 386 9.74 3.46 -19.16
N PHE A 387 10.70 4.36 -19.38
CA PHE A 387 11.44 4.49 -20.64
C PHE A 387 12.73 3.66 -20.71
N GLY A 388 13.03 2.83 -19.70
CA GLY A 388 14.15 1.88 -19.74
C GLY A 388 15.54 2.53 -19.69
N THR A 389 15.69 3.59 -18.91
CA THR A 389 16.97 4.27 -18.64
C THR A 389 17.42 4.06 -17.20
N ASP A 390 18.70 4.32 -16.91
CA ASP A 390 19.24 4.26 -15.56
C ASP A 390 18.49 5.22 -14.62
N VAL A 391 18.13 4.75 -13.43
CA VAL A 391 17.38 5.52 -12.45
C VAL A 391 18.23 6.65 -11.86
N ALA A 392 19.55 6.48 -11.79
CA ALA A 392 20.46 7.45 -11.21
C ALA A 392 20.43 8.80 -11.97
N THR A 393 20.50 8.76 -13.30
CA THR A 393 20.68 9.96 -14.15
C THR A 393 19.70 10.05 -15.31
N GLY A 394 19.15 8.94 -15.79
CA GLY A 394 18.27 8.87 -16.96
C GLY A 394 18.97 9.09 -18.30
N ARG A 395 20.28 8.84 -18.39
CA ARG A 395 21.12 9.14 -19.56
C ARG A 395 21.61 7.90 -20.30
N VAL A 396 21.57 6.74 -19.65
CA VAL A 396 22.08 5.47 -20.15
C VAL A 396 20.93 4.47 -20.21
N LEU A 397 20.94 3.60 -21.22
CA LEU A 397 19.97 2.51 -21.29
C LEU A 397 20.17 1.53 -20.13
N ALA A 398 19.06 1.12 -19.52
CA ALA A 398 19.07 0.28 -18.34
C ALA A 398 19.56 -1.15 -18.61
N SER A 399 19.35 -1.69 -19.82
CA SER A 399 19.48 -3.12 -20.15
C SER A 399 20.77 -3.81 -19.70
N ALA A 400 21.91 -3.12 -19.75
CA ALA A 400 23.20 -3.63 -19.28
C ALA A 400 23.81 -2.81 -18.12
N TYR A 401 23.06 -1.85 -17.59
CA TYR A 401 23.52 -0.93 -16.56
C TYR A 401 23.66 -1.63 -15.20
N SER A 402 24.69 -1.23 -14.47
CA SER A 402 24.90 -1.56 -13.06
C SER A 402 25.32 -0.28 -12.34
N SER A 403 24.59 0.09 -11.30
CA SER A 403 24.90 1.26 -10.48
C SER A 403 26.20 1.06 -9.71
N LYS A 404 26.91 2.16 -9.46
CA LYS A 404 28.21 2.14 -8.77
C LYS A 404 28.17 2.97 -7.49
N GLY A 405 28.94 2.56 -6.49
CA GLY A 405 29.07 3.30 -5.23
C GLY A 405 29.20 2.37 -4.03
N SER A 406 28.81 2.86 -2.85
CA SER A 406 28.86 2.10 -1.60
C SER A 406 27.93 0.88 -1.64
N GLN A 407 28.31 -0.21 -0.98
CA GLN A 407 27.43 -1.39 -0.84
C GLN A 407 26.29 -1.18 0.16
N SER A 408 26.39 -0.15 0.99
CA SER A 408 25.38 0.20 1.99
C SER A 408 24.98 1.65 1.85
N SER A 409 23.68 1.91 1.99
CA SER A 409 23.15 3.26 2.14
C SER A 409 22.88 3.65 3.61
N LYS A 410 23.05 2.72 4.57
CA LYS A 410 22.73 2.92 6.00
C LYS A 410 23.58 4.00 6.70
N ASP A 411 24.75 4.31 6.15
CA ASP A 411 25.62 5.38 6.67
C ASP A 411 25.17 6.78 6.21
N ILE A 412 24.27 6.86 5.23
CA ILE A 412 23.67 8.12 4.77
C ILE A 412 22.54 8.47 5.73
N LYS A 413 22.84 9.37 6.66
CA LYS A 413 21.94 9.81 7.71
C LYS A 413 21.37 11.20 7.41
N ASN A 414 20.10 11.38 7.76
CA ASN A 414 19.41 12.66 7.66
C ASN A 414 19.02 13.15 9.05
N LYS A 415 18.76 14.45 9.16
CA LYS A 415 18.21 15.04 10.39
C LYS A 415 16.70 14.85 10.36
N LEU A 416 16.15 14.27 11.44
CA LEU A 416 14.70 14.16 11.58
C LEU A 416 14.09 15.57 11.69
N PRO A 417 13.11 15.93 10.85
CA PRO A 417 12.43 17.22 10.97
C PRO A 417 11.49 17.23 12.17
N ASP A 418 11.06 18.43 12.58
CA ASP A 418 10.01 18.59 13.58
C ASP A 418 8.68 18.03 13.04
N SER A 419 7.87 17.45 13.94
CA SER A 419 6.53 16.98 13.59
C SER A 419 5.69 18.14 13.04
N PRO A 420 4.92 17.94 11.96
CA PRO A 420 4.04 18.96 11.44
C PRO A 420 2.96 19.31 12.46
N ARG A 421 2.39 20.50 12.31
CA ARG A 421 1.20 20.90 13.07
C ARG A 421 0.04 19.95 12.75
N GLY A 422 -0.59 19.41 13.80
CA GLY A 422 -1.76 18.55 13.66
C GLY A 422 -2.91 19.26 12.94
N ARG A 423 -3.53 18.54 12.00
CA ARG A 423 -4.73 18.95 11.25
C ARG A 423 -5.68 17.77 11.24
N CYS A 424 -6.86 17.98 11.80
CA CYS A 424 -7.90 16.96 11.87
C CYS A 424 -8.80 17.08 10.65
N ASN A 425 -8.77 16.07 9.78
CA ASN A 425 -9.64 15.96 8.63
C ASN A 425 -10.81 15.03 8.96
N ILE A 426 -12.04 15.52 8.75
CA ILE A 426 -13.26 14.79 9.13
C ILE A 426 -13.44 13.48 8.35
N TRP A 427 -12.82 13.32 7.18
CA TRP A 427 -12.93 12.09 6.39
C TRP A 427 -11.98 10.99 6.87
N GLN A 428 -10.99 11.31 7.70
CA GLN A 428 -10.04 10.36 8.29
C GLN A 428 -9.81 10.67 9.77
N MET A 429 -10.89 10.67 10.55
CA MET A 429 -10.83 11.10 11.96
C MET A 429 -9.91 10.22 12.81
N GLN A 430 -9.92 8.91 12.58
CA GLN A 430 -9.09 7.96 13.35
C GLN A 430 -7.59 8.19 13.19
N GLN A 431 -7.18 8.70 12.03
CA GLN A 431 -5.78 8.92 11.69
C GLN A 431 -5.32 10.33 12.04
N THR A 432 -6.20 11.32 11.89
CA THR A 432 -5.81 12.74 11.86
C THR A 432 -6.34 13.57 13.04
N CYS A 433 -7.31 13.07 13.81
CA CYS A 433 -8.00 13.85 14.84
C CYS A 433 -7.66 13.40 16.26
N THR A 434 -7.57 14.37 17.19
CA THR A 434 -7.48 14.07 18.62
C THR A 434 -8.85 13.68 19.19
N GLN A 435 -8.85 13.03 20.36
CA GLN A 435 -10.10 12.67 21.05
C GLN A 435 -10.96 13.90 21.39
N GLU A 436 -10.33 15.02 21.74
CA GLU A 436 -11.04 16.28 21.99
C GLU A 436 -11.76 16.78 20.74
N GLN A 437 -11.10 16.70 19.57
CA GLN A 437 -11.69 17.09 18.29
C GLN A 437 -12.83 16.17 17.89
N ILE A 438 -12.68 14.85 18.06
CA ILE A 438 -13.75 13.87 17.80
C ILE A 438 -14.94 14.13 18.73
N ALA A 439 -14.72 14.41 20.01
CA ALA A 439 -15.79 14.75 20.95
C ALA A 439 -16.49 16.07 20.60
N ALA A 440 -15.74 17.07 20.15
CA ALA A 440 -16.31 18.34 19.68
C ALA A 440 -17.15 18.16 18.41
N LEU A 441 -16.73 17.31 17.47
CA LEU A 441 -17.49 16.94 16.27
C LEU A 441 -18.79 16.22 16.65
N LYS A 442 -18.72 15.20 17.51
CA LYS A 442 -19.89 14.43 17.98
C LYS A 442 -20.92 15.31 18.71
N SER A 443 -20.46 16.30 19.46
CA SER A 443 -21.33 17.22 20.22
C SER A 443 -21.80 18.44 19.41
N GLY A 444 -21.44 18.57 18.13
CA GLY A 444 -21.79 19.72 17.29
C GLY A 444 -21.11 21.03 17.69
N LYS A 445 -20.05 20.96 18.51
CA LYS A 445 -19.29 22.13 19.02
C LYS A 445 -18.06 22.45 18.17
N ALA A 446 -17.67 21.55 17.26
CA ALA A 446 -16.54 21.76 16.39
C ALA A 446 -16.83 22.81 15.30
N TRP A 447 -15.82 23.61 14.96
CA TRP A 447 -15.86 24.49 13.79
C TRP A 447 -15.09 23.81 12.67
N VAL A 448 -15.76 23.56 11.55
CA VAL A 448 -15.20 22.82 10.40
C VAL A 448 -15.20 23.71 9.17
N ALA A 449 -14.10 23.72 8.43
CA ALA A 449 -14.00 24.37 7.13
C ALA A 449 -13.15 23.50 6.20
N ASN A 450 -13.58 23.33 4.94
CA ASN A 450 -12.86 22.52 3.94
C ASN A 450 -12.50 21.11 4.44
N SER A 451 -13.43 20.47 5.14
CA SER A 451 -13.23 19.16 5.79
C SER A 451 -12.19 19.14 6.93
N GLU A 452 -11.65 20.27 7.37
CA GLU A 452 -10.71 20.37 8.48
C GLU A 452 -11.35 21.00 9.73
N VAL A 453 -11.05 20.46 10.92
CA VAL A 453 -11.46 21.03 12.21
C VAL A 453 -10.57 22.21 12.58
N LEU A 454 -11.17 23.41 12.61
CA LEU A 454 -10.53 24.65 13.04
C LEU A 454 -10.59 24.84 14.57
N ARG A 455 -11.67 24.40 15.22
CA ARG A 455 -11.83 24.45 16.68
C ARG A 455 -12.51 23.17 17.20
N PRO A 456 -12.02 22.55 18.29
CA PRO A 456 -10.79 22.88 19.01
C PRO A 456 -9.55 22.69 18.14
N ALA A 457 -8.55 23.56 18.34
CA ALA A 457 -7.30 23.46 17.61
C ALA A 457 -6.56 22.18 18.03
N SER A 458 -5.86 21.55 17.08
CA SER A 458 -5.08 20.36 17.40
C SER A 458 -3.95 20.68 18.38
N SER A 459 -3.85 19.91 19.46
CA SER A 459 -2.64 19.76 20.26
C SER A 459 -1.87 18.56 19.73
N ALA A 460 -0.74 18.80 19.05
CA ALA A 460 0.11 17.72 18.57
C ALA A 460 0.56 16.84 19.76
N GLY A 461 0.48 15.51 19.62
CA GLY A 461 0.90 14.57 20.66
C GLY A 461 -0.13 14.21 21.73
N ALA A 462 -1.41 14.61 21.59
CA ALA A 462 -2.48 14.06 22.40
C ALA A 462 -2.82 12.63 21.94
N MET A 463 -2.63 11.62 22.81
CA MET A 463 -2.85 10.19 22.51
C MET A 463 -4.09 9.95 21.64
N ALA A 464 -3.88 9.44 20.43
CA ALA A 464 -4.92 8.74 19.70
C ALA A 464 -5.05 7.33 20.32
N LEU A 465 -6.27 6.90 20.63
CA LEU A 465 -6.52 5.50 20.94
C LEU A 465 -6.24 4.72 19.65
N THR A 466 -5.23 3.85 19.66
CA THR A 466 -5.09 2.80 18.65
C THR A 466 -6.33 1.92 18.76
N VAL A 467 -7.40 2.24 18.03
CA VAL A 467 -8.52 1.33 17.87
C VAL A 467 -8.01 0.25 16.92
N LEU A 468 -7.46 -0.81 17.52
CA LEU A 468 -7.21 -2.07 16.85
C LEU A 468 -8.56 -2.59 16.37
N ARG A 469 -8.78 -2.55 15.05
CA ARG A 469 -9.69 -3.49 14.38
C ARG A 469 -8.84 -4.52 13.66
#